data_AF-A0A6N8Y7M5-F1
#
_entry.id   AF-A0A6N8Y7M5-F1
#
_cell.length_a   1.000
_cell.length_b   1.000
_cell.length_c   1.000
_cell.angle_alpha   90.00
_cell.angle_beta   90.00
_cell.angle_gamma   90.00
#
_symmetry.space_group_name_H-M   'P 1'
#
loop_
_entity.id
_entity.type
_entity.pdbx_description
1 polymer ?
#
loop_
_entity_poly.entity_id
_entity_poly.type
_entity_poly.pdbx_seq_one_letter_code
_entity_poly.pdbx_strand_id
1 'polypeptide(L)' 'MIERFRERAAGVKRRNLPPVAGEERRHFLEQAQLDFQDFAMIGDAEAAMEDGILRLSIDLRPPEER' A
#
# COMPACT_ATOMS: atom_id res chain seq x y z
N MET A 1 -2.57 6.24 12.47
CA MET A 1 -2.75 6.58 11.04
C MET A 1 -2.07 5.56 10.13
N ILE A 2 -0.79 5.24 10.33
CA ILE A 2 -0.08 4.20 9.56
C ILE A 2 -0.75 2.81 9.69
N GLU A 3 -1.17 2.42 10.89
CA GLU A 3 -1.73 1.08 11.14
C GLU A 3 -2.92 0.73 10.23
N ARG A 4 -3.87 1.65 10.04
CA ARG A 4 -5.00 1.43 9.12
C ARG A 4 -4.56 1.18 7.67
N PHE A 5 -3.42 1.71 7.24
CA PHE A 5 -2.90 1.48 5.89
C PHE A 5 -2.22 0.11 5.78
N ARG A 6 -1.54 -0.36 6.84
CA ARG A 6 -1.06 -1.75 6.92
C ARG A 6 -2.22 -2.74 6.85
N GLU A 7 -3.28 -2.50 7.61
CA GLU A 7 -4.50 -3.31 7.59
C GLU A 7 -5.15 -3.33 6.20
N ARG A 8 -5.20 -2.19 5.52
CA ARG A 8 -5.73 -2.10 4.14
C ARG A 8 -4.87 -2.85 3.13
N ALA A 9 -3.54 -2.72 3.20
CA ALA A 9 -2.62 -3.48 2.35
C ALA A 9 -2.82 -5.00 2.55
N ALA A 10 -2.96 -5.44 3.80
CA ALA A 10 -3.28 -6.84 4.11
C ALA A 10 -4.67 -7.24 3.58
N GLY A 11 -5.66 -6.35 3.66
CA GLY A 11 -7.02 -6.56 3.14
C GLY A 11 -7.05 -6.78 1.62
N VAL A 12 -6.25 -6.03 0.85
CA VAL A 12 -6.16 -6.21 -0.61
C VAL A 12 -5.65 -7.62 -0.97
N LYS A 13 -4.71 -8.18 -0.19
CA LYS A 13 -4.23 -9.56 -0.41
C LYS A 13 -5.26 -10.63 -0.03
N ARG A 14 -6.16 -10.33 0.92
CA ARG A 14 -7.16 -11.27 1.44
C ARG A 14 -8.46 -11.28 0.65
N ARG A 15 -8.77 -10.23 -0.11
CA ARG A 15 -10.03 -10.14 -0.85
C ARG A 15 -10.08 -11.16 -1.98
N ASN A 16 -11.21 -11.86 -2.11
CA ASN A 16 -11.44 -12.72 -3.26
C ASN A 16 -11.69 -11.86 -4.51
N LEU A 17 -11.19 -12.33 -5.65
CA LEU A 17 -11.48 -11.69 -6.93
C LEU A 17 -12.97 -11.88 -7.25
N PRO A 18 -13.70 -10.84 -7.70
CA PRO A 18 -15.07 -11.00 -8.18
C PRO A 18 -15.13 -12.03 -9.32
N PRO A 19 -16.29 -12.68 -9.53
CA PRO A 19 -16.47 -13.67 -10.60
C PRO A 19 -16.59 -12.98 -11.98
N VAL A 20 -15.52 -12.33 -12.42
CA VAL A 20 -15.40 -11.61 -13.69
C VAL A 20 -14.38 -12.31 -14.60
N ALA A 21 -14.53 -12.17 -15.92
CA ALA A 21 -13.71 -12.84 -16.92
C ALA A 21 -13.09 -11.85 -17.91
N GLY A 22 -12.11 -12.31 -18.69
CA GLY A 22 -11.48 -11.54 -19.77
C GLY A 22 -10.87 -10.23 -19.31
N GLU A 23 -11.14 -9.16 -20.06
CA GLU A 23 -10.59 -7.81 -19.84
C GLU A 23 -10.97 -7.23 -18.47
N GLU A 24 -12.20 -7.44 -18.01
CA GLU A 24 -12.66 -6.95 -16.71
C GLU A 24 -11.86 -7.59 -15.57
N ARG A 25 -11.57 -8.89 -15.67
CA ARG A 25 -10.71 -9.58 -14.71
C ARG A 25 -9.32 -8.96 -14.64
N ARG A 26 -8.75 -8.57 -15.78
CA ARG A 26 -7.44 -7.92 -15.84
C ARG A 26 -7.47 -6.57 -15.13
N HIS A 27 -8.48 -5.74 -15.38
CA HIS A 27 -8.63 -4.45 -14.72
C HIS A 27 -8.77 -4.57 -13.20
N PHE A 28 -9.51 -5.56 -12.68
CA PHE A 28 -9.57 -5.78 -11.23
C PHE A 28 -8.22 -6.15 -10.62
N LEU A 29 -7.39 -6.93 -11.33
CA LEU A 29 -6.04 -7.27 -10.88
C LEU A 29 -5.10 -6.07 -10.91
N GLU A 30 -5.13 -5.27 -11.98
CA GLU A 30 -4.36 -4.03 -12.11
C GLU A 30 -4.72 -3.06 -10.98
N GLN A 31 -6.00 -2.84 -10.73
CA GLN A 31 -6.47 -2.01 -9.63
C GLN A 31 -6.05 -2.56 -8.27
N ALA A 32 -6.13 -3.89 -8.07
CA ALA A 32 -5.64 -4.50 -6.83
C ALA A 32 -4.13 -4.30 -6.62
N GLN A 33 -3.35 -4.32 -7.69
CA GLN A 33 -1.91 -4.10 -7.58
C GLN A 33 -1.57 -2.66 -7.21
N LEU A 34 -2.26 -1.69 -7.82
CA LEU A 34 -2.13 -0.28 -7.48
C LEU A 34 -2.59 0.00 -6.04
N ASP A 35 -3.78 -0.47 -5.67
CA ASP A 35 -4.32 -0.37 -4.30
C ASP A 35 -3.31 -0.91 -3.27
N PHE A 36 -2.75 -2.10 -3.55
CA PHE A 36 -1.80 -2.72 -2.64
C PHE A 36 -0.52 -1.88 -2.51
N GLN A 37 0.03 -1.40 -3.63
CA GLN A 37 1.24 -0.59 -3.64
C GLN A 37 1.05 0.70 -2.83
N ASP A 38 -0.03 1.42 -3.06
CA ASP A 38 -0.32 2.68 -2.36
C ASP A 38 -0.46 2.50 -0.85
N PHE A 39 -1.20 1.47 -0.43
CA PHE A 39 -1.37 1.17 0.99
C PHE A 39 -0.09 0.65 1.63
N ALA A 40 0.69 -0.16 0.91
CA ALA A 40 1.96 -0.68 1.42
C ALA A 40 2.98 0.45 1.61
N MET A 41 3.11 1.38 0.66
CA MET A 41 4.02 2.52 0.78
C MET A 41 3.72 3.36 2.01
N ILE A 42 2.46 3.77 2.21
CA ILE A 42 2.08 4.57 3.38
C ILE A 42 2.15 3.75 4.68
N GLY A 43 1.84 2.45 4.60
CA GLY A 43 1.90 1.52 5.74
C GLY A 43 3.33 1.25 6.23
N ASP A 44 4.32 1.38 5.35
CA ASP A 44 5.74 1.17 5.66
C ASP A 44 6.47 2.47 6.02
N ALA A 45 5.84 3.62 5.78
CA ALA A 45 6.44 4.92 6.08
C ALA A 45 6.66 5.14 7.59
N GLU A 46 7.75 5.83 7.91
CA GLU A 46 7.98 6.40 9.23
C GLU A 46 7.28 7.75 9.32
N ALA A 47 6.53 7.99 10.41
CA ALA A 47 5.82 9.24 10.65
C ALA A 47 6.52 10.10 11.70
N ALA A 48 6.76 11.36 11.36
CA ALA A 48 7.21 12.40 12.28
C ALA A 48 6.28 13.62 12.20
N MET A 49 6.06 14.30 13.33
CA MET A 49 5.34 15.56 13.39
C MET A 49 6.35 16.67 13.68
N GLU A 50 6.55 17.57 12.72
CA GLU A 50 7.52 18.66 12.79
C GLU A 50 6.79 19.97 12.50
N ASP A 51 6.80 20.91 13.46
CA ASP A 51 6.17 22.24 13.31
C ASP A 51 4.69 22.21 12.86
N GLY A 52 3.94 21.19 13.29
CA GLY A 52 2.54 20.98 12.92
C GLY A 52 2.33 20.34 11.54
N ILE A 53 3.40 19.88 10.88
CA ILE A 53 3.38 19.18 9.60
C ILE A 53 3.66 17.69 9.85
N LEU A 54 2.79 16.83 9.33
CA LEU A 54 3.03 15.39 9.29
C LEU A 54 3.96 15.05 8.13
N ARG A 55 5.18 14.61 8.46
CA ARG A 55 6.14 14.07 7.50
C ARG A 55 6.04 12.54 7.49
N LEU A 56 5.94 11.99 6.28
CA LEU A 56 6.03 10.54 6.04
C LEU A 56 7.28 10.29 5.21
N SER A 57 8.17 9.44 5.71
CA SER A 57 9.43 9.09 5.06
C SER A 57 9.47 7.60 4.77
N ILE A 58 9.91 7.23 3.57
CA ILE A 58 10.12 5.84 3.18
C ILE A 58 11.57 5.71 2.74
N ASP A 59 12.30 4.79 3.37
CA ASP A 59 13.67 4.50 2.98
C ASP A 59 13.70 3.51 1.81
N LEU A 60 14.13 4.00 0.65
CA LEU A 60 14.25 3.20 -0.58
C LEU A 60 15.66 2.66 -0.82
N ARG A 61 16.59 2.87 0.11
CA ARG A 61 17.94 2.29 0.01
C ARG A 61 17.88 0.75 0.01
N PRO A 62 18.84 0.06 -0.62
CA PRO A 62 18.97 -1.39 -0.51
C PRO A 62 19.17 -1.84 0.95
N PRO A 63 18.75 -3.06 1.34
CA PRO A 63 18.91 -3.55 2.72
C PRO A 63 20.34 -3.50 3.26
N GLU A 64 21.34 -3.70 2.40
CA GLU A 64 22.76 -3.60 2.74
C GLU A 64 23.23 -2.19 3.12
N GLU A 65 22.45 -1.15 2.78
CA GLU A 65 22.76 0.27 3.01
C GLU A 65 21.82 0.93 4.06
N ARG A 66 20.87 0.18 4.62
CA ARG A 66 19.89 0.69 5.61
C ARG A 66 20.46 0.76 7.01
#